data_AF-A0A4Q1JK16-F1
#
_entry.id   AF-A0A4Q1JK16-F1
#
_cell.length_a   1.000
_cell.length_b   1.000
_cell.length_c   1.000
_cell.angle_alpha   90.00
_cell.angle_beta   90.00
_cell.angle_gamma   90.00
#
_symmetry.space_group_name_H-M   'P 1'
#
loop_
_entity.id
_entity.type
_entity.pdbx_description
1 polymer ?
#
loop_
_entity_poly.entity_id
_entity_poly.type
_entity_poly.pdbx_seq_one_letter_code
_entity_poly.pdbx_strand_id
1 'polypeptide(L)'
;MKNRIIFFLVLTIFTITACSYDEECGACFTPPNYFAFSLEDKNTGENLFTNGRFNPDDIEILDVSDRRVEFNFIDENDINLIEIYTIGWQTEIVNYRINIASENIFNLYVDAERLSEDCCSFTRYNKFEIDNAEYSQNPETGIYSILLE
;
A
#
# COMPACT_ATOMS: atom_id res chain seq x y z
N MET A 1 -30.41 -20.76 -60.62
CA MET A 1 -29.16 -20.94 -59.83
C MET A 1 -28.48 -19.63 -59.47
N LYS A 2 -28.37 -18.65 -60.39
CA LYS A 2 -27.80 -17.31 -60.15
C LYS A 2 -28.43 -16.55 -58.96
N ASN A 3 -29.76 -16.59 -58.79
CA ASN A 3 -30.44 -15.92 -57.66
C ASN A 3 -30.24 -16.62 -56.29
N ARG A 4 -29.89 -17.91 -56.26
CA ARG A 4 -29.59 -18.65 -55.01
C ARG A 4 -28.16 -18.41 -54.53
N ILE A 5 -27.24 -18.14 -55.45
CA ILE A 5 -25.85 -17.77 -55.15
C ILE A 5 -25.78 -16.36 -54.53
N ILE A 6 -26.58 -15.42 -55.03
CA ILE A 6 -26.65 -14.06 -54.49
C ILE A 6 -27.17 -14.08 -53.03
N PHE A 7 -28.14 -14.93 -52.73
CA PHE A 7 -28.69 -15.05 -51.37
C PHE A 7 -27.66 -15.62 -50.38
N PHE A 8 -26.86 -16.61 -50.80
CA PHE A 8 -25.74 -17.12 -50.00
C PHE A 8 -24.63 -16.08 -49.80
N LEU A 9 -24.37 -15.25 -50.81
CA LEU A 9 -23.34 -14.20 -50.75
C LEU A 9 -23.73 -13.09 -49.75
N VAL A 10 -25.02 -12.71 -49.70
CA VAL A 10 -25.53 -11.69 -48.75
C VAL A 10 -25.52 -12.21 -47.30
N LEU A 11 -25.82 -13.49 -47.09
CA LEU A 11 -25.81 -14.09 -45.74
C LEU A 11 -24.40 -14.16 -45.14
N THR A 12 -23.38 -14.32 -45.99
CA THR A 12 -21.97 -14.41 -45.55
C THR A 12 -21.40 -13.05 -45.13
N ILE A 13 -21.95 -11.94 -45.63
CA ILE A 13 -21.50 -10.58 -45.30
C ILE A 13 -21.95 -10.16 -43.88
N PHE A 14 -23.07 -10.71 -43.38
CA PHE A 14 -23.57 -10.41 -42.03
C PHE A 14 -22.78 -11.10 -40.90
N THR A 15 -22.03 -12.17 -41.19
CA THR A 15 -21.27 -12.89 -40.15
C THR A 15 -19.88 -12.32 -39.88
N ILE A 16 -19.40 -11.40 -40.73
CA ILE A 16 -18.05 -10.81 -40.61
C ILE A 16 -18.05 -9.45 -39.88
N THR A 17 -19.21 -8.93 -39.50
CA THR A 17 -19.34 -7.69 -38.70
C THR A 17 -19.56 -7.97 -37.22
N ALA A 18 -19.13 -9.13 -36.71
CA ALA A 18 -18.97 -9.29 -35.28
C ALA A 18 -17.82 -8.36 -34.86
N CYS A 19 -18.16 -7.11 -34.54
CA CYS A 19 -17.24 -6.20 -33.90
C CYS A 19 -16.69 -6.91 -32.66
N SER A 20 -15.37 -7.10 -32.60
CA SER A 20 -14.70 -7.31 -31.31
C SER A 20 -14.97 -6.05 -30.52
N TYR A 21 -15.92 -6.12 -29.59
CA TYR A 21 -16.06 -5.09 -28.58
C TYR A 21 -14.83 -5.27 -27.71
N ASP A 22 -13.74 -4.59 -28.07
CA ASP A 22 -12.68 -4.34 -27.09
C ASP A 22 -13.40 -3.60 -25.97
N GLU A 23 -13.53 -4.20 -24.80
CA GLU A 23 -14.10 -3.51 -23.64
C GLU A 23 -13.31 -2.22 -23.48
N GLU A 24 -13.96 -1.08 -23.75
CA GLU A 24 -13.38 0.24 -23.51
C GLU A 24 -13.24 0.39 -22.01
N CYS A 25 -12.10 -0.09 -21.50
CA CYS A 25 -11.77 -0.01 -20.12
C CYS A 25 -11.56 1.46 -19.74
N GLY A 26 -12.44 1.96 -18.88
CA GLY A 26 -12.26 3.27 -18.25
C GLY A 26 -11.00 3.29 -17.38
N ALA A 27 -10.62 4.47 -16.89
CA ALA A 27 -9.52 4.59 -15.93
C ALA A 27 -9.96 4.01 -14.57
N CYS A 28 -9.60 2.76 -14.28
CA CYS A 28 -9.78 2.13 -12.98
C CYS A 28 -8.44 1.95 -12.27
N PHE A 29 -8.22 2.75 -11.23
CA PHE A 29 -6.98 2.77 -10.48
C PHE A 29 -7.24 2.96 -8.98
N THR A 30 -6.74 2.04 -8.18
CA THR A 30 -6.71 2.14 -6.71
C THR A 30 -5.26 2.30 -6.27
N PRO A 31 -4.92 3.41 -5.58
CA PRO A 31 -3.60 3.59 -4.99
C PRO A 31 -3.36 2.54 -3.89
N PRO A 32 -2.10 2.19 -3.61
CA PRO A 32 -1.76 1.38 -2.44
C PRO A 32 -2.18 2.06 -1.15
N ASN A 33 -2.43 1.27 -0.09
CA ASN A 33 -2.64 1.82 1.24
C ASN A 33 -1.30 2.24 1.84
N TYR A 34 -1.29 3.34 2.58
CA TYR A 34 -0.16 3.72 3.42
C TYR A 34 -0.13 2.88 4.70
N PHE A 35 1.04 2.79 5.32
CA PHE A 35 1.22 2.17 6.63
C PHE A 35 1.46 3.26 7.67
N ALA A 36 0.55 3.38 8.63
CA ALA A 36 0.60 4.40 9.69
C ALA A 36 0.90 3.77 11.05
N PHE A 37 1.85 4.37 11.77
CA PHE A 37 2.33 3.89 13.07
C PHE A 37 2.25 5.01 14.12
N SER A 38 1.68 4.69 15.28
CA SER A 38 1.75 5.47 16.51
C SER A 38 2.76 4.82 17.44
N LEU A 39 3.60 5.60 18.11
CA LEU A 39 4.52 5.07 19.13
C LEU A 39 3.95 5.43 20.50
N GLU A 40 3.60 4.42 21.29
CA GLU A 40 2.87 4.59 22.54
C GLU A 40 3.60 3.93 23.70
N ASP A 41 3.54 4.57 24.87
CA ASP A 41 3.95 3.96 26.12
C ASP A 41 3.01 2.80 26.45
N LYS A 42 3.56 1.61 26.66
CA LYS A 42 2.80 0.38 26.91
C LYS A 42 1.94 0.44 28.18
N ASN A 43 2.36 1.23 29.18
CA ASN A 43 1.72 1.31 30.48
C ASN A 43 0.65 2.39 30.54
N THR A 44 0.87 3.52 29.87
CA THR A 44 -0.03 4.68 29.92
C THR A 44 -0.90 4.83 28.67
N GLY A 45 -0.49 4.27 27.53
CA GLY A 45 -1.10 4.49 26.22
C GLY A 45 -0.84 5.90 25.66
N GLU A 46 0.09 6.66 26.26
CA GLU A 46 0.42 8.00 25.80
C GLU A 46 1.37 7.96 24.60
N ASN A 47 1.12 8.81 23.60
CA ASN A 47 2.00 8.92 22.45
C ASN A 47 3.37 9.52 22.87
N LEU A 48 4.45 8.86 22.45
CA LEU A 48 5.81 9.14 22.89
C LEU A 48 6.44 10.38 22.25
N PHE A 49 5.83 10.92 21.20
CA PHE A 49 6.17 12.25 20.67
C PHE A 49 5.44 13.33 21.47
N THR A 50 4.17 13.11 21.84
CA THR A 50 3.37 14.05 22.62
C THR A 50 3.98 14.31 24.00
N ASN A 51 4.50 13.27 24.66
CA ASN A 51 5.15 13.41 25.97
C ASN A 51 6.61 13.87 25.91
N GLY A 52 7.15 14.10 24.70
CA GLY A 52 8.50 14.61 24.47
C GLY A 52 9.62 13.60 24.69
N ARG A 53 9.31 12.29 24.83
CA ARG A 53 10.34 11.24 24.88
C ARG A 53 11.09 11.13 23.56
N PHE A 54 10.38 11.27 22.44
CA PHE A 54 10.95 11.26 21.10
C PHE A 54 10.74 12.60 20.40
N ASN A 55 11.72 12.97 19.56
CA ASN A 55 11.64 14.11 18.67
C ASN A 55 11.35 13.60 17.23
N PRO A 56 10.34 14.13 16.54
CA PRO A 56 10.07 13.76 15.15
C PRO A 56 11.25 13.95 14.19
N ASP A 57 12.12 14.92 14.45
CA ASP A 57 13.31 15.18 13.63
C ASP A 57 14.35 14.05 13.70
N ASP A 58 14.26 13.19 14.71
CA ASP A 58 15.19 12.08 14.93
C ASP A 58 14.73 10.77 14.25
N ILE A 59 13.59 10.78 13.55
CA ILE A 59 13.06 9.61 12.85
C ILE A 59 13.90 9.33 11.60
N GLU A 60 14.36 8.09 11.48
CA GLU A 60 15.04 7.60 10.28
C GLU A 60 14.50 6.22 9.88
N ILE A 61 14.08 6.10 8.61
CA ILE A 61 13.64 4.83 8.04
C ILE A 61 14.66 4.39 7.00
N LEU A 62 15.23 3.20 7.18
CA LEU A 62 16.29 2.65 6.32
C LEU A 62 15.86 1.32 5.69
N ASP A 63 16.20 1.13 4.43
CA ASP A 63 16.09 -0.19 3.78
C ASP A 63 17.26 -1.12 4.14
N VAL A 64 17.24 -2.33 3.59
CA VAL A 64 18.29 -3.36 3.80
C VAL A 64 19.67 -2.96 3.28
N SER A 65 19.76 -1.92 2.46
CA SER A 65 21.01 -1.36 1.92
C SER A 65 21.40 -0.05 2.60
N ASP A 66 20.81 0.24 3.77
CA ASP A 66 21.00 1.48 4.54
C ASP A 66 20.66 2.75 3.74
N ARG A 67 19.75 2.66 2.76
CA ARG A 67 19.23 3.82 2.03
C ARG A 67 18.02 4.37 2.77
N ARG A 68 17.93 5.70 2.84
CA ARG A 68 16.78 6.39 3.43
C ARG A 68 15.52 6.16 2.61
N VAL A 69 14.44 5.84 3.32
CA VAL A 69 13.10 5.68 2.79
C VAL A 69 12.29 6.93 3.12
N GLU A 70 11.55 7.44 2.14
CA GLU A 70 10.65 8.58 2.36
C GLU A 70 9.44 8.19 3.22
N PHE A 71 9.01 9.11 4.08
CA PHE A 71 7.86 8.98 4.97
C PHE A 71 7.28 10.37 5.27
N ASN A 72 6.06 10.40 5.80
CA ASN A 72 5.45 11.58 6.39
C ASN A 72 5.39 11.44 7.92
N PHE A 73 5.57 12.55 8.64
CA PHE A 73 5.18 12.66 10.03
C PHE A 73 3.93 13.56 10.12
N ILE A 74 2.84 13.02 10.67
CA ILE A 74 1.56 13.72 10.78
C ILE A 74 1.37 14.14 12.24
N ASP A 75 1.42 15.45 12.50
CA ASP A 75 1.33 16.05 13.84
C ASP A 75 0.03 16.85 14.07
N GLU A 76 -0.86 16.87 13.07
CA GLU A 76 -2.13 17.60 13.16
C GLU A 76 -2.99 17.12 14.33
N ASN A 77 -3.36 18.05 15.22
CA ASN A 77 -4.15 17.77 16.43
C ASN A 77 -3.51 16.75 17.38
N ASP A 78 -2.18 16.78 17.53
CA ASP A 78 -1.41 15.94 18.44
C ASP A 78 -1.50 14.42 18.16
N ILE A 79 -1.87 14.04 16.93
CA ILE A 79 -2.03 12.62 16.55
C ILE A 79 -0.69 11.89 16.43
N ASN A 80 0.37 12.60 16.00
CA ASN A 80 1.76 12.15 15.95
C ASN A 80 1.97 10.74 15.36
N LEU A 81 1.77 10.63 14.05
CA LEU A 81 1.89 9.37 13.29
C LEU A 81 3.07 9.37 12.32
N ILE A 82 3.73 8.23 12.20
CA ILE A 82 4.69 7.93 11.14
C ILE A 82 3.94 7.23 10.01
N GLU A 83 3.90 7.83 8.82
CA GLU A 83 3.21 7.29 7.66
C GLU A 83 4.20 6.93 6.53
N ILE A 84 4.22 5.66 6.15
CA ILE A 84 5.01 5.15 5.01
C ILE A 84 4.07 4.93 3.82
N TYR A 85 4.18 5.79 2.81
CA TYR A 85 3.33 5.79 1.61
C TYR A 85 4.00 5.19 0.36
N THR A 86 5.27 4.78 0.48
CA THR A 86 6.11 4.36 -0.66
C THR A 86 5.91 2.90 -1.08
N ILE A 87 5.23 2.09 -0.27
CA ILE A 87 5.11 0.64 -0.47
C ILE A 87 3.90 0.29 -1.34
N GLY A 88 4.11 -0.60 -2.30
CA GLY A 88 3.05 -1.25 -3.06
C GLY A 88 2.73 -0.57 -4.40
N TRP A 89 3.50 0.45 -4.78
CA TRP A 89 3.36 1.09 -6.10
C TRP A 89 3.83 0.18 -7.24
N GLN A 90 4.62 -0.83 -6.91
CA GLN A 90 5.09 -1.91 -7.77
C GLN A 90 5.02 -3.24 -7.01
N THR A 91 5.23 -4.37 -7.71
CA THR A 91 5.45 -5.65 -7.03
C THR A 91 6.83 -5.63 -6.38
N GLU A 92 6.87 -5.72 -5.06
CA GLU A 92 8.08 -5.57 -4.27
C GLU A 92 7.98 -6.27 -2.92
N ILE A 93 9.15 -6.67 -2.40
CA ILE A 93 9.31 -7.07 -1.01
C ILE A 93 10.20 -6.03 -0.35
N VAL A 94 9.70 -5.41 0.71
CA VAL A 94 10.42 -4.37 1.45
C VAL A 94 10.70 -4.84 2.87
N ASN A 95 11.84 -4.37 3.39
CA ASN A 95 12.33 -4.65 4.72
C ASN A 95 12.93 -3.34 5.25
N TYR A 96 12.22 -2.69 6.16
CA TYR A 96 12.60 -1.38 6.69
C TYR A 96 12.92 -1.45 8.17
N ARG A 97 14.01 -0.77 8.56
CA ARG A 97 14.35 -0.46 9.96
C ARG A 97 13.82 0.93 10.26
N ILE A 98 12.96 1.04 11.28
CA ILE A 98 12.49 2.31 11.78
C ILE A 98 13.30 2.64 13.03
N ASN A 99 14.07 3.71 12.95
CA ASN A 99 14.95 4.15 14.01
C ASN A 99 14.52 5.52 14.55
N ILE A 100 14.76 5.75 15.83
CA ILE A 100 14.65 7.07 16.46
C ILE A 100 15.93 7.31 17.25
N ALA A 101 16.59 8.45 17.01
CA ALA A 101 17.82 8.82 17.71
C ALA A 101 18.91 7.72 17.69
N SER A 102 19.04 7.00 16.57
CA SER A 102 19.95 5.85 16.35
C SER A 102 19.58 4.52 17.03
N GLU A 103 18.47 4.46 17.76
CA GLU A 103 17.92 3.20 18.29
C GLU A 103 16.95 2.58 17.28
N ASN A 104 17.04 1.27 17.06
CA ASN A 104 16.05 0.57 16.26
C ASN A 104 14.80 0.27 17.08
N ILE A 105 13.70 0.92 16.73
CA ILE A 105 12.42 0.78 17.44
C ILE A 105 11.68 -0.47 16.97
N PHE A 106 11.55 -0.65 15.65
CA PHE A 106 10.93 -1.84 15.07
C PHE A 106 11.42 -2.08 13.64
N ASN A 107 11.10 -3.25 13.10
CA ASN A 107 11.30 -3.59 11.70
C ASN A 107 9.95 -3.84 11.03
N LEU A 108 9.84 -3.42 9.76
CA LEU A 108 8.66 -3.64 8.93
C LEU A 108 9.03 -4.50 7.73
N TYR A 109 8.39 -5.66 7.59
CA TYR A 109 8.42 -6.49 6.39
C TYR A 109 7.07 -6.39 5.66
N VAL A 110 7.11 -6.10 4.36
CA VAL A 110 5.90 -6.14 3.51
C VAL A 110 6.21 -6.86 2.19
N ASP A 111 5.37 -7.81 1.83
CA ASP A 111 5.29 -8.42 0.50
C ASP A 111 4.07 -7.85 -0.22
N ALA A 112 4.32 -6.99 -1.21
CA ALA A 112 3.30 -6.31 -1.98
C ALA A 112 3.34 -6.75 -3.44
N GLU A 113 2.17 -7.08 -3.98
CA GLU A 113 1.98 -7.47 -5.37
C GLU A 113 1.07 -6.47 -6.07
N ARG A 114 1.59 -5.80 -7.11
CA ARG A 114 0.83 -4.87 -7.94
C ARG A 114 0.15 -5.64 -9.06
N LEU A 115 -1.18 -5.62 -9.05
CA LEU A 115 -2.02 -6.40 -9.95
C LEU A 115 -2.80 -5.50 -10.90
N SER A 116 -3.14 -6.06 -12.07
CA SER A 116 -4.07 -5.47 -13.03
C SER A 116 -5.02 -6.56 -13.50
N GLU A 117 -6.24 -6.54 -13.00
CA GLU A 117 -7.29 -7.52 -13.26
C GLU A 117 -8.57 -6.77 -13.63
N ASP A 118 -9.35 -7.25 -14.59
CA ASP A 118 -10.60 -6.61 -15.05
C ASP A 118 -10.45 -5.10 -15.29
N CYS A 119 -9.31 -4.71 -15.88
CA CYS A 119 -8.90 -3.33 -16.15
C CYS A 119 -8.69 -2.41 -14.94
N CYS A 120 -8.70 -2.95 -13.73
CA CYS A 120 -8.42 -2.24 -12.49
C CYS A 120 -7.02 -2.55 -11.98
N SER A 121 -6.25 -1.50 -11.69
CA SER A 121 -4.93 -1.64 -11.05
C SER A 121 -5.04 -1.40 -9.55
N PHE A 122 -4.57 -2.36 -8.74
CA PHE A 122 -4.58 -2.31 -7.28
C PHE A 122 -3.39 -3.06 -6.69
N THR A 123 -3.21 -3.01 -5.37
CA THR A 123 -2.12 -3.68 -4.67
C THR A 123 -2.69 -4.70 -3.71
N ARG A 124 -2.18 -5.93 -3.76
CA ARG A 124 -2.44 -6.98 -2.78
C ARG A 124 -1.23 -7.09 -1.87
N TYR A 125 -1.45 -7.09 -0.56
CA TYR A 125 -0.40 -7.34 0.43
C TYR A 125 -0.46 -8.81 0.83
N ASN A 126 0.52 -9.59 0.37
CA ASN A 126 0.60 -11.02 0.63
C ASN A 126 1.10 -11.30 2.06
N LYS A 127 1.92 -10.40 2.59
CA LYS A 127 2.49 -10.52 3.93
C LYS A 127 2.78 -9.14 4.51
N PHE A 128 2.53 -9.00 5.81
CA PHE A 128 2.84 -7.83 6.62
C PHE A 128 3.30 -8.32 7.98
N GLU A 129 4.49 -7.92 8.41
CA GLU A 129 5.04 -8.28 9.71
C GLU A 129 5.75 -7.08 10.35
N ILE A 130 5.54 -6.93 11.66
CA ILE A 130 6.28 -6.00 12.51
C ILE A 130 7.11 -6.86 13.46
N ASP A 131 8.42 -6.69 13.43
CA ASP A 131 9.36 -7.37 14.31
C ASP A 131 10.02 -6.37 15.28
N ASN A 132 10.63 -6.91 16.34
CA ASN A 132 11.35 -6.16 17.38
C ASN A 132 10.48 -5.19 18.22
N ALA A 133 9.16 -5.29 18.12
CA ALA A 133 8.23 -4.55 18.98
C ALA A 133 6.93 -5.32 19.22
N GLU A 134 6.31 -5.08 20.37
CA GLU A 134 4.91 -5.43 20.58
C GLU A 134 4.02 -4.37 19.91
N TYR A 135 2.89 -4.78 19.36
CA TYR A 135 1.98 -3.85 18.70
C TYR A 135 0.52 -4.28 18.82
N SER A 136 -0.38 -3.31 18.61
CA SER A 136 -1.79 -3.55 18.37
C SER A 136 -2.24 -2.78 17.13
N GLN A 137 -3.37 -3.17 16.54
CA GLN A 137 -3.95 -2.45 15.40
C GLN A 137 -5.34 -1.97 15.77
N ASN A 138 -5.63 -0.71 15.47
CA ASN A 138 -6.98 -0.20 15.52
C ASN A 138 -7.75 -0.68 14.26
N PRO A 139 -8.80 -1.51 14.40
CA PRO A 139 -9.51 -2.06 13.25
C PRO A 139 -10.36 -1.03 12.50
N GLU A 140 -10.67 0.12 13.11
CA GLU A 140 -11.46 1.18 12.48
C GLU A 140 -10.59 2.10 11.61
N THR A 141 -9.38 2.41 12.08
CA THR A 141 -8.48 3.34 11.37
C THR A 141 -7.36 2.65 10.60
N GLY A 142 -7.06 1.39 10.93
CA GLY A 142 -5.94 0.63 10.38
C GLY A 142 -4.57 1.01 10.96
N ILE A 143 -4.51 1.99 11.88
CA ILE A 143 -3.26 2.48 12.50
C ILE A 143 -2.70 1.39 13.43
N TYR A 144 -1.38 1.20 13.36
CA TYR A 144 -0.64 0.31 14.25
C TYR A 144 -0.05 1.10 15.43
N SER A 145 -0.39 0.72 16.66
CA SER A 145 0.23 1.25 17.87
C SER A 145 1.39 0.34 18.26
N ILE A 146 2.61 0.86 18.15
CA ILE A 146 3.86 0.21 18.59
C ILE A 146 4.04 0.52 20.08
N LEU A 147 4.11 -0.53 20.90
CA LEU A 147 4.09 -0.43 22.36
C LEU A 147 5.53 -0.53 22.90
N LEU A 148 6.01 0.54 23.55
CA LEU A 148 7.35 0.61 24.13
C LEU A 148 7.29 0.76 25.67
N GLU A 149 8.30 0.24 26.36
CA GLU A 149 8.46 0.36 27.82
C GLU A 149 8.95 1.74 28.26
#